data_AF-A0A8T2VR99-F1
#
_entry.id   AF-A0A8T2VR99-F1
#
_cell.length_a   1.000
_cell.length_b   1.000
_cell.length_c   1.000
_cell.angle_alpha   90.00
_cell.angle_beta   90.00
_cell.angle_gamma   90.00
#
_symmetry.space_group_name_H-M   'P 1'
#
loop_
_entity.id
_entity.type
_entity.pdbx_description
1 polymer ?
#
loop_
_entity_poly.entity_id
_entity_poly.type
_entity_poly.pdbx_seq_one_letter_code
_entity_poly.pdbx_strand_id
1 'polypeptide(L)'
;MMSLSATTGAVQREDARKHGVPNHKLVSWIRRKIGGHIVIVRYKGDGTLGCAVPCVFCQRELIKYDIHIHCITTNGTWYSGRVDDINAPPAVFTTGQRRMLKLPPPPPPPPRQRKTHHNSNAHHRNKA
;
A
#
# COMPACT_ATOMS: atom_id res chain seq x y z
N MET A 1 5.34 15.42 -9.88
CA MET A 1 5.23 14.44 -8.77
C MET A 1 5.39 13.03 -9.36
N MET A 2 6.49 12.35 -9.04
CA MET A 2 6.77 11.01 -9.59
C MET A 2 5.95 9.97 -8.80
N SER A 3 5.01 9.32 -9.47
CA SER A 3 4.22 8.22 -8.90
C SER A 3 5.10 6.97 -8.85
N LEU A 4 5.69 6.68 -7.69
CA LEU A 4 6.56 5.52 -7.51
C LEU A 4 5.72 4.26 -7.24
N SER A 5 5.62 3.41 -8.25
CA SER A 5 5.06 2.07 -8.11
C SER A 5 5.94 1.23 -7.16
N ALA A 6 5.32 0.51 -6.22
CA ALA A 6 5.93 -0.14 -5.05
C ALA A 6 6.92 -1.29 -5.33
N THR A 7 7.41 -1.44 -6.56
CA THR A 7 8.47 -2.38 -6.98
C THR A 7 9.89 -1.87 -6.72
N THR A 8 10.01 -0.72 -6.04
CA THR A 8 11.18 0.15 -6.08
C THR A 8 12.45 -0.44 -5.44
N GLY A 9 12.33 -1.27 -4.40
CA GLY A 9 13.50 -1.76 -3.65
C GLY A 9 14.47 -2.62 -4.48
N ALA A 10 13.94 -3.60 -5.21
CA ALA A 10 14.77 -4.47 -6.06
C ALA A 10 15.30 -3.72 -7.30
N VAL A 11 14.47 -2.86 -7.89
CA VAL A 11 14.85 -2.04 -9.04
C VAL A 11 15.99 -1.08 -8.67
N GLN A 12 15.98 -0.51 -7.47
CA GLN A 12 17.02 0.43 -7.05
C GLN A 12 18.34 -0.21 -6.68
N ARG A 13 18.32 -1.42 -6.14
CA ARG A 13 19.55 -2.16 -5.89
C ARG A 13 20.27 -2.50 -7.20
N GLU A 14 19.50 -2.93 -8.19
CA GLU A 14 20.02 -3.21 -9.53
C GLU A 14 20.51 -1.93 -10.22
N ASP A 15 19.79 -0.82 -10.08
CA ASP A 15 20.21 0.48 -10.61
C ASP A 15 21.50 0.97 -9.93
N ALA A 16 21.62 0.86 -8.61
CA ALA A 16 22.85 1.18 -7.88
C ALA A 16 24.03 0.31 -8.34
N ARG A 17 23.80 -0.98 -8.59
CA ARG A 17 24.81 -1.91 -9.11
C ARG A 17 25.28 -1.51 -10.49
N LYS A 18 24.37 -1.12 -11.39
CA LYS A 18 24.70 -0.59 -12.73
C LYS A 18 25.57 0.67 -12.67
N HIS A 19 25.40 1.47 -11.62
CA HIS A 19 26.21 2.66 -11.36
C HIS A 19 27.50 2.37 -10.55
N GLY A 20 27.86 1.10 -10.35
CA GLY A 20 29.08 0.71 -9.63
C GLY A 20 29.08 1.08 -8.15
N VAL A 21 27.90 1.27 -7.54
CA VAL A 21 27.79 1.67 -6.13
C VAL A 21 28.14 0.48 -5.23
N PRO A 22 29.17 0.58 -4.36
CA PRO A 22 29.47 -0.47 -3.40
C PRO A 22 28.33 -0.69 -2.40
N ASN A 23 28.14 -1.93 -1.93
CA ASN A 23 27.06 -2.28 -0.99
C ASN A 23 27.02 -1.40 0.26
N HIS A 24 28.18 -1.03 0.82
CA HIS A 24 28.26 -0.17 2.01
C HIS A 24 27.83 1.29 1.74
N LYS A 25 27.76 1.73 0.47
CA LYS A 25 27.25 3.05 0.06
C LYS A 25 25.80 3.01 -0.44
N LEU A 26 25.20 1.83 -0.52
CA LEU A 26 23.87 1.64 -1.13
C LEU A 26 22.79 2.45 -0.42
N VAL A 27 22.77 2.45 0.92
CA VAL A 27 21.78 3.19 1.73
C VAL A 27 21.88 4.70 1.44
N SER A 28 23.08 5.26 1.52
CA SER A 28 23.33 6.68 1.25
C SER A 28 23.05 7.06 -0.21
N TRP A 29 23.25 6.13 -1.16
CA TRP A 29 22.89 6.35 -2.56
C TRP A 29 21.38 6.38 -2.77
N ILE A 30 20.64 5.40 -2.20
CA ILE A 30 19.18 5.33 -2.29
C ILE A 30 18.53 6.56 -1.66
N ARG A 31 18.99 6.98 -0.48
CA ARG A 31 18.51 8.19 0.21
C ARG A 31 18.72 9.46 -0.59
N ARG A 32 19.79 9.56 -1.38
CA ARG A 32 19.99 10.69 -2.31
C ARG A 32 19.04 10.67 -3.51
N LYS A 33 18.57 9.50 -3.91
CA LYS A 33 17.71 9.34 -5.10
C LYS A 33 16.22 9.47 -4.78
N ILE A 34 15.74 8.81 -3.73
CA ILE A 34 14.33 8.90 -3.32
C ILE A 34 14.12 10.02 -2.30
N GLY A 35 15.10 10.24 -1.43
CA GLY A 35 14.91 10.99 -0.19
C GLY A 35 14.78 10.07 1.03
N GLY A 36 14.50 10.68 2.18
CA GLY A 36 14.26 9.97 3.45
C GLY A 36 12.79 9.59 3.68
N HIS A 37 11.89 9.98 2.79
CA HIS A 37 10.46 9.71 2.91
C HIS A 37 9.84 9.36 1.56
N ILE A 38 8.78 8.55 1.58
CA ILE A 38 7.97 8.22 0.41
C ILE A 38 6.48 8.34 0.71
N VAL A 39 5.72 8.77 -0.29
CA VAL A 39 4.26 8.77 -0.24
C VAL A 39 3.74 7.65 -1.14
N ILE A 40 2.98 6.73 -0.56
CA ILE A 40 2.39 5.59 -1.27
C ILE A 40 0.89 5.84 -1.43
N VAL A 41 0.46 5.92 -2.68
CA VAL A 41 -0.95 6.14 -3.05
C VAL A 41 -1.41 4.97 -3.92
N ARG A 42 -2.62 4.46 -3.66
CA ARG A 42 -3.26 3.46 -4.51
C ARG A 42 -4.66 3.93 -4.84
N TYR A 43 -5.00 3.92 -6.12
CA TYR A 43 -6.35 4.18 -6.59
C TYR A 43 -7.05 2.86 -6.86
N LYS A 44 -8.30 2.75 -6.43
CA LYS A 44 -9.21 1.67 -6.81
C LYS A 44 -9.80 1.97 -8.20
N GLY A 45 -10.48 0.99 -8.78
CA GLY A 45 -11.14 1.15 -10.09
C GLY A 45 -12.24 2.22 -10.12
N ASP A 46 -12.75 2.63 -8.95
CA ASP A 46 -13.72 3.72 -8.78
C ASP A 46 -13.04 5.10 -8.61
N GLY A 47 -11.71 5.18 -8.70
CA GLY A 47 -10.95 6.42 -8.49
C GLY A 47 -10.76 6.79 -7.02
N THR A 48 -11.31 6.03 -6.06
CA THR A 48 -11.11 6.31 -4.64
C THR A 48 -9.75 5.82 -4.15
N LEU A 49 -9.26 6.42 -3.07
CA LEU A 49 -8.04 5.97 -2.41
C LEU A 49 -8.27 4.62 -1.72
N GLY A 50 -7.40 3.67 -2.03
CA GLY A 50 -7.32 2.37 -1.38
C GLY A 50 -6.21 2.30 -0.34
N CYS A 51 -6.24 1.21 0.44
CA CYS A 51 -5.18 0.86 1.37
C CYS A 51 -3.84 0.76 0.61
N ALA A 52 -2.88 1.59 1.03
CA ALA A 52 -1.56 1.73 0.41
C ALA A 52 -0.44 1.28 1.34
N VAL A 53 -0.78 0.55 2.42
CA VAL A 53 0.19 -0.05 3.35
C VAL A 53 1.16 -0.95 2.58
N PRO A 54 2.49 -0.77 2.75
CA PRO A 54 3.48 -1.60 2.09
C PRO A 54 3.35 -3.06 2.53
N CYS A 55 3.53 -3.97 1.58
CA CYS A 55 3.55 -5.39 1.87
C CYS A 55 4.81 -5.82 2.64
N VAL A 56 4.83 -7.05 3.13
CA VAL A 56 5.93 -7.59 3.98
C VAL A 56 7.31 -7.42 3.35
N PHE A 57 7.46 -7.69 2.04
CA PHE A 57 8.75 -7.53 1.36
C PHE A 57 9.15 -6.06 1.18
N CYS A 58 8.18 -5.18 0.88
CA CYS A 58 8.44 -3.75 0.81
C CYS A 58 8.87 -3.19 2.17
N GLN A 59 8.20 -3.61 3.27
CA GLN A 59 8.58 -3.17 4.62
C GLN A 59 10.02 -3.53 4.95
N ARG A 60 10.49 -4.75 4.63
CA ARG A 60 11.89 -5.15 4.87
C ARG A 60 12.89 -4.22 4.21
N GLU A 61 12.64 -3.83 2.96
CA GLU A 61 13.53 -2.89 2.25
C GLU A 61 13.42 -1.47 2.86
N LEU A 62 12.23 -1.04 3.27
CA LEU A 62 12.04 0.27 3.90
C LEU A 62 12.77 0.40 5.25
N ILE A 63 12.75 -0.65 6.08
CA ILE A 63 13.54 -0.73 7.32
C ILE A 63 15.03 -0.65 7.00
N LYS A 64 15.47 -1.46 6.04
CA LYS A 64 16.89 -1.55 5.66
C LYS A 64 17.48 -0.23 5.18
N TYR A 65 16.71 0.57 4.44
CA TYR A 65 17.14 1.89 3.96
C TYR A 65 16.73 3.04 4.89
N ASP A 66 16.06 2.70 5.98
CA ASP A 66 15.56 3.62 6.99
C ASP A 66 14.76 4.78 6.35
N ILE A 67 13.68 4.41 5.64
CA ILE A 67 12.81 5.32 4.87
C ILE A 67 11.47 5.48 5.60
N HIS A 68 11.05 6.73 5.81
CA HIS A 68 9.74 7.08 6.33
C HIS A 68 8.66 6.88 5.25
N ILE A 69 7.49 6.41 5.65
CA ILE A 69 6.36 6.24 4.75
C ILE A 69 5.20 7.16 5.14
N HIS A 70 4.48 7.59 4.11
CA HIS A 70 3.17 8.19 4.26
C HIS A 70 2.17 7.43 3.38
N CYS A 71 1.12 6.88 3.98
CA CYS A 71 0.15 6.07 3.23
C CYS A 71 -1.22 6.04 3.88
N ILE A 72 -2.23 5.65 3.11
CA ILE A 72 -3.59 5.39 3.61
C ILE A 72 -3.65 3.96 4.16
N THR A 73 -4.12 3.82 5.41
CA THR A 73 -4.31 2.53 6.07
C THR A 73 -5.59 1.82 5.59
N THR A 74 -5.80 0.58 6.04
CA THR A 74 -7.03 -0.17 5.76
C THR A 74 -8.29 0.53 6.30
N ASN A 75 -8.15 1.32 7.36
CA ASN A 75 -9.25 2.07 7.97
C ASN A 75 -9.49 3.43 7.29
N GLY A 76 -8.75 3.75 6.23
CA GLY A 76 -8.84 5.04 5.55
C GLY A 76 -8.10 6.17 6.27
N THR A 77 -7.38 5.90 7.36
CA THR A 77 -6.59 6.91 8.07
C THR A 77 -5.25 7.14 7.38
N TRP A 78 -4.74 8.38 7.46
CA TRP A 78 -3.38 8.69 7.01
C TRP A 78 -2.37 8.25 8.07
N TYR A 79 -1.41 7.42 7.66
CA TYR A 79 -0.26 7.05 8.47
C TYR A 79 0.98 7.80 7.99
N SER A 80 1.81 8.24 8.92
CA SER A 80 3.06 8.94 8.68
C SER A 80 4.09 8.53 9.71
N GLY A 81 5.10 7.75 9.31
CA GLY A 81 6.09 7.20 10.24
C GLY A 81 6.97 6.14 9.59
N ARG A 82 7.77 5.45 10.39
CA ARG A 82 8.53 4.29 9.94
C ARG A 82 7.67 3.04 10.02
N VAL A 83 8.10 1.97 9.36
CA VAL A 83 7.32 0.72 9.30
C VAL A 83 7.57 -0.19 10.51
N ASP A 84 8.60 0.10 11.30
CA ASP A 84 8.98 -0.58 12.55
C ASP A 84 8.49 0.16 13.81
N ASP A 85 7.81 1.29 13.66
CA ASP A 85 7.19 2.01 14.76
C ASP A 85 6.06 1.18 15.39
N ILE A 86 5.82 1.36 16.70
CA ILE A 86 4.79 0.61 17.44
C ILE A 86 3.38 0.78 16.87
N ASN A 87 3.11 1.94 16.25
CA ASN A 87 1.83 2.29 15.64
C ASN A 87 1.81 2.04 14.12
N ALA A 88 2.82 1.38 13.58
CA ALA A 88 2.90 1.12 12.15
C ALA A 88 1.77 0.19 11.70
N PRO A 89 1.13 0.46 10.55
CA PRO A 89 0.12 -0.43 10.02
C PRO A 89 0.74 -1.79 9.69
N PRO A 90 0.06 -2.90 10.03
CA PRO A 90 0.61 -4.23 9.83
C PRO A 90 0.77 -4.52 8.33
N ALA A 91 1.93 -5.07 7.94
CA ALA A 91 2.09 -5.54 6.58
C ALA A 91 1.17 -6.71 6.27
N VAL A 92 0.65 -6.70 5.05
CA VAL A 92 -0.14 -7.79 4.51
C VAL A 92 0.55 -8.35 3.27
N PHE A 93 0.59 -9.67 3.14
CA PHE A 93 1.02 -10.30 1.90
C PHE A 93 0.04 -9.99 0.78
N THR A 94 0.56 -9.49 -0.34
CA THR A 94 -0.25 -9.32 -1.55
C THR A 94 -0.66 -10.67 -2.12
N THR A 95 -1.72 -10.69 -2.93
CA THR A 95 -2.18 -11.92 -3.62
C THR A 95 -1.05 -12.59 -4.42
N GLY A 96 -0.21 -11.80 -5.10
CA GLY A 96 0.95 -12.32 -5.84
C GLY A 96 1.99 -12.95 -4.92
N GLN A 97 2.30 -12.32 -3.78
CA GLN A 97 3.25 -12.86 -2.80
C GLN A 97 2.74 -14.15 -2.16
N ARG A 98 1.44 -14.22 -1.84
CA ARG A 98 0.82 -15.45 -1.31
C ARG A 98 0.95 -16.62 -2.29
N ARG A 99 0.70 -16.38 -3.59
CA ARG A 99 0.88 -17.39 -4.64
C ARG A 99 2.35 -17.86 -4.72
N MET A 100 3.29 -16.91 -4.71
CA MET A 100 4.72 -17.22 -4.75
C MET A 100 5.18 -18.08 -3.56
N LEU A 101 4.63 -17.82 -2.37
CA LEU A 101 4.94 -18.54 -1.14
C LEU A 101 4.05 -19.77 -0.89
N LYS A 102 3.13 -20.11 -1.82
CA LYS A 102 2.13 -21.19 -1.66
C LYS A 102 1.32 -21.09 -0.35
N LEU A 103 1.03 -19.86 0.09
CA LEU A 103 0.23 -19.63 1.29
C LEU A 103 -1.26 -19.93 1.05
N PRO A 104 -1.99 -20.41 2.06
CA PRO A 104 -3.43 -20.60 1.96
C PRO A 104 -4.13 -19.28 1.60
N PRO A 105 -5.26 -19.36 0.86
CA PRO A 105 -6.03 -18.18 0.52
C PRO A 105 -6.50 -17.47 1.80
N PRO A 106 -6.61 -16.13 1.78
CA PRO A 106 -7.21 -15.43 2.91
C PRO A 106 -8.65 -15.90 3.10
N PRO A 107 -9.18 -15.83 4.34
CA PRO A 107 -10.59 -16.12 4.56
C PRO A 107 -11.45 -15.23 3.65
N PRO A 108 -12.57 -15.74 3.13
CA PRO A 108 -13.47 -14.93 2.32
C PRO A 108 -13.93 -13.71 3.14
N PRO A 109 -14.08 -12.54 2.50
CA PRO A 109 -14.63 -11.38 3.20
C PRO A 109 -16.03 -11.71 3.72
N PRO A 110 -16.46 -11.12 4.85
CA PRO A 110 -17.81 -11.30 5.33
C PRO A 110 -18.81 -10.94 4.22
N PRO A 111 -19.95 -11.67 4.11
CA PRO A 111 -20.95 -11.39 3.10
C PRO A 111 -21.33 -9.91 3.18
N ARG A 112 -21.13 -9.20 2.06
CA ARG A 112 -21.45 -7.77 1.96
C ARG A 112 -22.93 -7.63 2.24
N GLN A 113 -23.30 -7.09 3.40
CA GLN A 113 -24.70 -6.84 3.72
C GLN A 113 -25.27 -5.96 2.60
N ARG A 114 -26.13 -6.56 1.78
CA ARG A 114 -26.80 -5.88 0.68
C ARG A 114 -27.72 -4.89 1.36
N LYS A 115 -27.38 -3.59 1.31
CA LYS A 115 -28.29 -2.53 1.77
C LYS A 115 -29.59 -2.70 0.97
N THR A 116 -30.61 -3.27 1.59
CA THR A 116 -31.96 -3.29 1.07
C THR A 116 -32.40 -1.84 1.05
N HIS A 117 -32.28 -1.20 -0.11
CA HIS A 117 -32.95 0.06 -0.35
C HIS A 117 -34.45 -0.22 -0.25
N HIS A 118 -35.05 0.07 0.90
CA HIS A 118 -36.49 0.11 1.05
C HIS A 118 -36.98 1.27 0.18
N ASN A 119 -37.42 0.93 -1.04
CA ASN A 119 -37.99 1.86 -1.99
C ASN A 119 -39.36 2.31 -1.45
N SER A 120 -39.35 3.36 -0.64
CA SER A 120 -40.53 3.94 -0.01
C SER A 120 -41.23 4.90 -0.97
N ASN A 121 -41.58 4.43 -2.17
CA ASN A 121 -42.30 5.21 -3.17
C ASN A 121 -43.59 4.49 -3.57
N ALA A 122 -44.50 4.39 -2.61
CA ALA A 122 -45.88 4.00 -2.85
C ALA A 122 -46.79 4.97 -2.06
N HIS A 123 -47.39 5.90 -2.80
CA HIS A 123 -48.64 6.64 -2.52
C HIS A 123 -48.53 8.16 -2.67
N HIS A 124 -48.72 8.63 -3.90
CA HIS A 124 -49.62 9.76 -4.13
C HIS A 124 -50.38 9.54 -5.43
N ARG A 125 -51.41 8.69 -5.34
CA ARG A 125 -52.55 8.67 -6.25
C ARG A 125 -53.55 9.66 -5.65
N ASN A 126 -53.69 10.86 -6.20
CA ASN A 126 -54.87 11.67 -5.95
C ASN A 126 -55.53 12.03 -7.26
N LYS A 127 -56.79 11.56 -7.35
CA LYS A 127 -57.79 11.89 -8.33
C LYS A 127 -58.10 13.39 -8.26
N ALA A 128 -58.24 14.02 -9.41
CA ALA A 128 -59.30 14.99 -9.71
C ALA A 128 -59.45 15.03 -11.23
#